data_AF-G0JQE9-F1
#
_entry.id   AF-G0JQE9-F1
#
_cell.length_a   1.000
_cell.length_b   1.000
_cell.length_c   1.000
_cell.angle_alpha   90.00
_cell.angle_beta   90.00
_cell.angle_gamma   90.00
#
_symmetry.space_group_name_H-M   'P 1'
#
loop_
_entity.id
_entity.type
_entity.pdbx_description
1 polymer ?
#
loop_
_entity_poly.entity_id
_entity_poly.type
_entity_poly.pdbx_seq_one_letter_code
_entity_poly.pdbx_strand_id
1 'polypeptide(L)'
;MSHIQDAQQYHRLLPDIDQRAHFPVPPSVTMAFTTASGKPLTVSVPHSVFDQLCLHLGNAHKAGCWITVRCCEVETLSVGTIARYVNMMVETKLHRAEVMPQMLPIEILSSILSN
;
A
#
# COMPACT_ATOMS: atom_id res chain seq x y z
N MET A 1 19.36 55.09 -12.04
CA MET A 1 18.64 54.37 -13.12
C MET A 1 19.62 53.32 -13.63
N SER A 2 19.56 52.07 -13.16
CA SER A 2 18.70 50.99 -13.71
C SER A 2 19.27 50.48 -15.06
N HIS A 3 19.58 49.23 -15.34
CA HIS A 3 19.17 47.92 -14.79
C HIS A 3 20.22 46.85 -15.16
N ILE A 4 20.67 46.08 -14.16
CA ILE A 4 20.85 44.61 -14.11
C ILE A 4 21.06 43.90 -15.47
N GLN A 5 22.30 43.48 -15.74
CA GLN A 5 22.67 42.62 -16.88
C GLN A 5 23.17 41.21 -16.48
N ASP A 6 22.96 40.78 -15.23
CA ASP A 6 23.49 39.50 -14.70
C ASP A 6 22.42 38.39 -14.52
N ALA A 7 21.30 38.45 -15.25
CA ALA A 7 20.20 37.47 -15.08
C ALA A 7 20.12 36.39 -16.17
N GLN A 8 20.96 36.42 -17.20
CA GLN A 8 20.84 35.52 -18.35
C GLN A 8 21.74 34.27 -18.27
N GLN A 9 22.63 34.16 -17.27
CA GLN A 9 23.63 33.09 -17.22
C GLN A 9 23.28 31.90 -16.32
N TYR A 10 22.06 31.87 -15.74
CA TYR A 10 21.60 30.74 -14.92
C TYR A 10 20.77 29.70 -15.69
N HIS A 11 20.57 29.86 -16.99
CA HIS A 11 19.72 28.95 -17.79
C HIS A 11 20.45 27.73 -18.39
N ARG A 12 21.73 27.49 -18.07
CA ARG A 12 22.52 26.43 -18.73
C ARG A 12 23.04 25.28 -17.86
N LEU A 13 22.57 25.14 -16.62
CA LEU A 13 22.94 24.01 -15.76
C LEU A 13 21.73 23.46 -14.99
N LEU A 14 20.64 23.16 -15.69
CA LEU A 14 19.68 22.18 -15.18
C LEU A 14 20.19 20.81 -15.65
N PRO A 15 20.75 19.97 -14.76
CA PRO A 15 20.97 18.58 -15.11
C PRO A 15 19.61 17.96 -15.42
N ASP A 16 19.59 17.23 -16.52
CA ASP A 16 18.49 16.43 -17.03
C ASP A 16 17.85 15.62 -15.89
N ILE A 17 16.68 16.04 -15.40
CA ILE A 17 15.94 15.36 -14.32
C ILE A 17 15.21 14.12 -14.88
N ASP A 18 15.41 13.76 -16.14
CA ASP A 18 14.70 12.66 -16.79
C ASP A 18 15.30 11.26 -16.53
N GLN A 19 16.31 11.16 -15.66
CA GLN A 19 16.80 9.87 -15.14
C GLN A 19 16.36 9.63 -13.70
N ARG A 20 15.08 9.87 -13.39
CA ARG A 20 14.45 9.14 -12.30
C ARG A 20 14.27 7.72 -12.81
N ALA A 21 15.23 6.85 -12.48
CA ALA A 21 15.15 5.42 -12.70
C ALA A 21 13.70 4.97 -12.51
N HIS A 22 13.05 4.61 -13.62
CA HIS A 22 11.72 4.03 -13.62
C HIS A 22 11.87 2.67 -12.94
N PHE A 23 11.91 2.67 -11.61
CA PHE A 23 11.67 1.47 -10.85
C PHE A 23 10.20 1.13 -11.13
N PRO A 24 9.90 0.00 -11.79
CA PRO A 24 8.52 -0.41 -11.93
C PRO A 24 7.97 -0.49 -10.51
N VAL A 25 6.94 0.31 -10.23
CA VAL A 25 6.21 0.21 -8.96
C VAL A 25 5.73 -1.24 -8.89
N PRO A 26 6.06 -1.98 -7.81
CA PRO A 26 5.59 -3.34 -7.66
C PRO A 26 4.06 -3.39 -7.85
N PRO A 27 3.49 -4.49 -8.34
CA PRO A 27 2.04 -4.56 -8.52
C PRO A 27 1.27 -4.49 -7.19
N SER A 28 1.94 -4.84 -6.08
CA SER A 28 1.37 -4.87 -4.75
C SER A 28 2.34 -4.40 -3.66
N VAL A 29 1.76 -3.87 -2.58
CA VAL A 29 2.43 -3.63 -1.31
C VAL A 29 2.41 -4.92 -0.50
N THR A 30 3.58 -5.42 -0.12
CA THR A 30 3.70 -6.61 0.75
C THR A 30 4.00 -6.20 2.18
N MET A 31 3.26 -6.78 3.13
CA MET A 31 3.43 -6.57 4.57
C MET A 31 3.58 -7.92 5.26
N ALA A 32 4.61 -8.08 6.09
CA ALA A 32 4.82 -9.27 6.90
C ALA A 32 4.72 -8.93 8.39
N PHE A 33 4.02 -9.76 9.15
CA PHE A 33 3.91 -9.60 10.61
C PHE A 33 3.63 -10.94 11.30
N THR A 34 3.81 -10.95 12.62
CA THR A 34 3.48 -12.08 13.48
C THR A 34 2.23 -11.75 14.28
N THR A 35 1.24 -12.63 14.23
CA THR A 35 -0.02 -12.56 14.99
C THR A 35 0.20 -12.74 16.50
N ALA A 36 -0.83 -12.49 17.31
CA ALA A 36 -0.74 -12.66 18.76
C ALA A 36 -0.50 -14.13 19.17
N SER A 37 -1.02 -15.07 18.38
CA SER A 37 -0.77 -16.52 18.51
C SER A 37 0.61 -16.97 18.00
N GLY A 38 1.45 -16.06 17.52
CA GLY A 38 2.79 -16.39 17.01
C GLY A 38 2.81 -16.90 15.56
N LYS A 39 1.66 -16.95 14.88
CA LYS A 39 1.55 -17.35 13.46
C LYS A 39 2.04 -16.22 12.55
N PRO A 40 3.05 -16.46 11.70
CA PRO A 40 3.52 -15.46 10.74
C PRO A 40 2.57 -15.38 9.54
N LEU A 41 2.24 -14.15 9.15
CA LEU A 41 1.41 -13.83 7.99
C LEU A 41 2.12 -12.83 7.08
N THR A 42 1.98 -13.05 5.79
CA THR A 42 2.38 -12.13 4.72
C THR A 42 1.13 -11.74 3.95
N VAL A 43 0.91 -10.44 3.80
CA VAL A 43 -0.25 -9.85 3.11
C VAL A 43 0.25 -9.10 1.88
N SER A 44 -0.29 -9.45 0.71
CA SER A 44 -0.03 -8.77 -0.56
C SER A 44 -1.27 -7.96 -0.93
N VAL A 45 -1.13 -6.64 -0.96
CA VAL A 45 -2.23 -5.70 -1.21
C VAL A 45 -1.98 -5.01 -2.54
N PRO A 46 -2.88 -5.09 -3.53
CA PRO A 46 -2.73 -4.35 -4.76
C PRO A 46 -2.56 -2.85 -4.50
N HIS A 47 -1.65 -2.18 -5.20
CA HIS A 47 -1.36 -0.76 -4.96
C HIS A 47 -2.61 0.13 -5.04
N SER A 48 -3.50 -0.15 -6.01
CA SER A 48 -4.76 0.58 -6.16
C SER A 48 -5.66 0.49 -4.93
N VAL A 49 -5.66 -0.64 -4.22
CA VAL A 49 -6.40 -0.84 -2.97
C VAL A 49 -5.68 -0.12 -1.83
N PHE A 50 -4.36 -0.28 -1.74
CA PHE A 50 -3.56 0.28 -0.67
C PHE A 50 -3.57 1.81 -0.68
N ASP A 51 -3.44 2.42 -1.85
CA ASP A 51 -3.47 3.88 -2.03
C ASP A 51 -4.83 4.45 -1.62
N GLN A 52 -5.94 3.79 -1.97
CA GLN A 52 -7.27 4.20 -1.53
C GLN A 52 -7.45 4.10 -0.01
N LEU A 53 -6.92 3.04 0.61
CA LEU A 53 -6.89 2.93 2.05
C LEU A 53 -6.04 4.03 2.68
N CYS A 54 -4.90 4.39 2.08
CA CYS A 54 -4.07 5.50 2.52
C CYS A 54 -4.83 6.83 2.45
N LEU A 55 -5.58 7.08 1.38
CA LEU A 55 -6.42 8.27 1.22
C LEU A 55 -7.54 8.30 2.29
N HIS A 56 -8.21 7.16 2.53
CA HIS A 56 -9.28 7.08 3.52
C HIS A 56 -8.82 7.12 4.98
N LEU A 57 -7.64 6.59 5.27
CA LEU A 57 -7.11 6.45 6.64
C LEU A 57 -6.08 7.54 6.97
N GLY A 58 -5.60 8.28 5.97
CA GLY A 58 -4.75 9.45 6.06
C GLY A 58 -3.27 9.23 5.77
N ASN A 59 -2.75 8.00 5.87
CA ASN A 59 -1.38 7.64 5.46
C ASN A 59 -1.15 6.12 5.37
N ALA A 60 0.00 5.73 4.82
CA ALA A 60 0.42 4.34 4.64
C ALA A 60 0.56 3.56 5.96
N HIS A 61 1.07 4.19 7.02
CA HIS A 61 1.21 3.54 8.32
C HIS A 61 -0.17 3.14 8.88
N LYS A 62 -1.14 4.06 8.85
CA LYS A 62 -2.51 3.78 9.30
C LYS A 62 -3.20 2.73 8.43
N ALA A 63 -2.97 2.74 7.12
CA ALA A 63 -3.47 1.69 6.23
C ALA A 63 -2.90 0.32 6.57
N GLY A 64 -1.58 0.22 6.76
CA GLY A 64 -0.92 -1.02 7.19
C GLY A 64 -1.44 -1.53 8.53
N CYS A 65 -1.48 -0.68 9.56
CA CYS A 65 -2.02 -1.06 10.87
C CYS A 65 -3.48 -1.52 10.77
N TRP A 66 -4.30 -0.84 9.98
CA TRP A 66 -5.71 -1.21 9.82
C TRP A 66 -5.85 -2.60 9.22
N ILE A 67 -5.09 -2.93 8.17
CA ILE A 67 -5.10 -4.26 7.54
C ILE A 67 -4.63 -5.34 8.53
N THR A 68 -3.53 -5.09 9.25
CA THR A 68 -3.02 -6.01 10.27
C THR A 68 -4.05 -6.30 11.34
N VAL A 69 -4.74 -5.28 11.86
CA VAL A 69 -5.81 -5.48 12.87
C VAL A 69 -6.92 -6.37 12.33
N ARG A 70 -7.37 -6.17 11.08
CA ARG A 70 -8.40 -7.04 10.46
C ARG A 70 -7.93 -8.48 10.32
N CYS A 71 -6.66 -8.70 10.03
CA CYS A 71 -6.11 -10.06 10.00
C CYS A 71 -6.12 -10.71 11.39
N CYS A 72 -5.74 -9.95 12.43
CA CYS A 72 -5.68 -10.44 13.82
C CYS A 72 -7.06 -10.75 14.41
N GLU A 73 -8.11 -10.04 14.01
CA GLU A 73 -9.49 -10.30 14.46
C GLU A 73 -9.96 -11.74 14.16
N VAL A 74 -9.41 -12.36 13.11
CA VAL A 74 -9.78 -13.70 12.64
C VAL A 74 -8.58 -14.63 12.49
N GLU A 75 -7.49 -14.38 13.22
CA GLU A 75 -6.19 -15.07 13.01
C GLU A 75 -6.23 -16.59 13.21
N THR A 76 -7.17 -17.07 14.03
CA THR A 76 -7.39 -18.49 14.33
C THR A 76 -8.03 -19.25 13.17
N LEU A 77 -8.56 -18.56 12.16
CA LEU A 77 -9.19 -19.17 11.00
C LEU A 77 -8.17 -19.56 9.91
N SER A 78 -8.65 -20.30 8.91
CA SER A 78 -7.83 -20.65 7.75
C SER A 78 -7.42 -19.41 6.97
N VAL A 79 -6.25 -19.45 6.33
CA VAL A 79 -5.69 -18.32 5.55
C VAL A 79 -6.68 -17.82 4.50
N GLY A 80 -7.37 -18.72 3.79
CA GLY A 80 -8.41 -18.36 2.83
C GLY A 80 -9.60 -17.63 3.45
N THR A 81 -9.96 -17.97 4.69
CA THR A 81 -11.03 -17.27 5.43
C THR A 81 -10.60 -15.88 5.88
N ILE A 82 -9.36 -15.75 6.37
CA ILE A 82 -8.77 -14.44 6.70
C ILE A 82 -8.77 -13.54 5.47
N ALA A 83 -8.32 -14.05 4.32
CA ALA A 83 -8.29 -13.29 3.06
C ALA A 83 -9.69 -12.81 2.65
N ARG A 84 -10.69 -13.69 2.68
CA ARG A 84 -12.10 -13.31 2.37
C ARG A 84 -12.63 -12.25 3.33
N TYR A 85 -12.39 -12.43 4.63
CA TYR A 85 -12.80 -11.47 5.64
C TYR A 85 -12.19 -10.09 5.40
N VAL A 86 -10.88 -10.02 5.18
CA VAL A 86 -10.18 -8.75 4.94
C VAL A 86 -10.67 -8.07 3.66
N ASN A 87 -10.89 -8.80 2.57
CA ASN A 87 -11.45 -8.25 1.34
C ASN A 87 -12.85 -7.65 1.56
N MET A 88 -13.74 -8.36 2.26
CA MET A 88 -15.07 -7.84 2.62
C MET A 88 -15.00 -6.57 3.49
N MET A 89 -14.05 -6.52 4.42
CA MET A 89 -13.83 -5.33 5.25
C MET A 89 -13.29 -4.15 4.45
N VAL A 90 -12.42 -4.39 3.47
CA VAL A 90 -11.90 -3.37 2.56
C VAL A 90 -13.00 -2.82 1.66
N GLU A 91 -13.78 -3.71 1.04
CA GLU A 91 -14.98 -3.34 0.28
C GLU A 91 -15.90 -2.46 1.12
N THR A 92 -16.26 -2.90 2.33
CA THR A 92 -17.11 -2.11 3.24
C THR A 92 -16.49 -0.74 3.57
N LYS A 93 -15.16 -0.68 3.74
CA LYS A 93 -14.45 0.55 4.08
C LYS A 93 -14.40 1.54 2.93
N LEU A 94 -14.30 1.05 1.69
CA LEU A 94 -14.10 1.85 0.47
C LEU A 94 -15.40 2.13 -0.31
N HIS A 95 -16.42 1.27 -0.20
CA HIS A 95 -17.73 1.48 -0.83
C HIS A 95 -18.46 2.75 -0.34
N ARG A 96 -18.02 3.31 0.79
CA ARG A 96 -18.52 4.60 1.26
C ARG A 96 -18.06 5.80 0.40
N ALA A 97 -17.29 5.57 -0.66
CA ALA A 97 -16.72 6.60 -1.55
C ALA A 97 -17.18 6.56 -3.02
N GLU A 98 -18.34 5.94 -3.31
CA GLU A 98 -19.17 6.10 -4.52
C GLU A 98 -18.67 5.68 -5.92
N VAL A 99 -17.42 5.28 -6.18
CA VAL A 99 -17.08 4.62 -7.47
C VAL A 99 -15.96 3.62 -7.27
N MET A 100 -16.16 2.33 -7.60
CA MET A 100 -15.07 1.35 -7.64
C MET A 100 -15.03 0.55 -8.95
N PRO A 101 -13.92 0.65 -9.73
CA PRO A 101 -13.53 -0.33 -10.73
C PRO A 101 -13.26 -1.70 -10.08
N GLN A 102 -13.19 -2.78 -10.87
CA GLN A 102 -12.85 -4.12 -10.38
C GLN A 102 -11.54 -4.10 -9.56
N MET A 103 -11.63 -4.18 -8.24
CA MET A 103 -10.47 -4.22 -7.35
C MET A 103 -9.89 -5.64 -7.36
N LEU A 104 -8.59 -5.74 -7.61
CA LEU A 104 -7.87 -6.99 -7.38
C LEU A 104 -7.92 -7.34 -5.88
N PRO A 105 -8.05 -8.62 -5.52
CA PRO A 105 -8.19 -9.02 -4.13
C PRO A 105 -6.85 -8.91 -3.38
N ILE A 106 -6.95 -8.70 -2.07
CA ILE A 106 -5.84 -8.88 -1.14
C ILE A 106 -5.58 -10.36 -0.97
N GLU A 107 -4.31 -10.75 -1.10
CA GLU A 107 -3.83 -12.12 -0.89
C GLU A 107 -3.14 -12.23 0.47
N ILE A 108 -3.35 -13.36 1.15
CA ILE A 108 -2.71 -13.65 2.44
C ILE A 108 -2.04 -15.00 2.32
N LEU A 109 -0.79 -15.06 2.78
CA LEU A 109 0.03 -16.25 2.86
C LEU A 109 0.44 -16.45 4.31
N SER A 110 0.53 -17.70 4.75
CA SER A 110 1.18 -18.06 6.00
C SER A 110 2.47 -18.78 5.67
N SER A 111 3.59 -18.27 6.17
CA SER A 111 4.86 -18.99 6.11
C SER A 111 4.82 -20.07 7.18
N ILE A 112 4.55 -21.32 6.80
CA ILE A 112 4.83 -22.43 7.70
C ILE A 112 6.35 -22.46 7.84
N LEU A 113 6.88 -22.03 8.97
CA LEU A 113 8.23 -22.42 9.36
C LEU A 113 8.15 -23.92 9.62
N SER A 114 8.43 -24.72 8.59
CA SER A 114 8.66 -26.15 8.74
C SER A 114 9.89 -26.30 9.64
N ASN A 115 9.66 -26.69 10.90
CA ASN A 115 10.69 -27.23 11.78
C ASN A 115 10.89 -28.71 11.49
#